data_AF-A0A844P7H4-F1
#
_entry.id   AF-A0A844P7H4-F1
#
_cell.length_a   1.000
_cell.length_b   1.000
_cell.length_c   1.000
_cell.angle_alpha   90.00
_cell.angle_beta   90.00
_cell.angle_gamma   90.00
#
_symmetry.space_group_name_H-M   'P 1'
#
loop_
_entity.id
_entity.type
_entity.pdbx_description
1 polymer ?
#
loop_
_entity_poly.entity_id
_entity_poly.type
_entity_poly.pdbx_seq_one_letter_code
_entity_poly.pdbx_strand_id
1 'polypeptide(L)'
;MPVFLLPVLGSIATALRIPAIVAFIAGLVAQLVAWFSVFIARGIALNLAIVVLVVALAVAISAGFWSMLEGISYVLPPEFSKAMGMITPSNAVPCLSTIAAAKIARWVWIWQVYAIHKVTG
;
A
#
# COMPACT_ATOMS: atom_id res chain seq x y z
N MET A 1 53.40 -25.15 -26.50
CA MET A 1 54.15 -24.95 -25.24
C MET A 1 53.22 -24.49 -24.10
N PRO A 2 52.15 -25.24 -23.73
CA PRO A 2 51.21 -24.77 -22.69
C PRO A 2 51.64 -25.15 -21.26
N VAL A 3 52.70 -25.94 -21.10
CA VAL A 3 53.12 -26.52 -19.81
C VAL A 3 53.54 -25.43 -18.80
N PHE A 4 54.01 -24.28 -19.27
CA PHE A 4 54.40 -23.16 -18.40
C PHE A 4 53.21 -22.42 -17.76
N LEU A 5 51.99 -22.61 -18.27
CA LEU A 5 50.77 -21.98 -17.73
C LEU A 5 50.09 -22.84 -16.66
N LEU A 6 50.37 -24.16 -16.59
CA LEU A 6 49.80 -25.07 -15.59
C LEU A 6 50.10 -24.67 -14.13
N PRO A 7 51.32 -24.25 -13.75
CA PRO A 7 51.58 -23.81 -12.38
C PRO A 7 50.92 -22.46 -12.05
N VAL A 8 50.74 -21.58 -13.04
CA VAL A 8 50.04 -20.30 -12.89
C VAL A 8 48.53 -20.50 -12.77
N LEU A 9 47.93 -21.38 -13.59
CA LEU A 9 46.53 -21.77 -13.48
C LEU A 9 46.26 -22.51 -12.16
N GLY A 10 47.21 -23.33 -11.69
CA GLY A 10 47.13 -23.99 -10.39
C GLY A 10 47.19 -23.02 -9.21
N SER A 11 48.07 -22.03 -9.24
CA SER A 11 48.17 -21.03 -8.17
C SER A 11 46.97 -20.09 -8.14
N ILE A 12 46.46 -19.68 -9.30
CA ILE A 12 45.22 -18.89 -9.43
C ILE A 12 44.02 -19.70 -8.95
N ALA A 13 43.88 -20.97 -9.35
CA ALA A 13 42.78 -21.83 -8.90
C ALA A 13 42.81 -22.07 -7.38
N THR A 14 43.99 -22.18 -6.78
CA THR A 14 44.13 -22.38 -5.33
C THR A 14 43.85 -21.08 -4.57
N ALA A 15 44.27 -19.93 -5.10
CA ALA A 15 44.00 -18.62 -4.52
C ALA A 15 42.52 -18.22 -4.62
N LEU A 16 41.80 -18.62 -5.68
CA LEU A 16 40.37 -18.33 -5.86
C LEU A 16 39.43 -19.23 -5.06
N ARG A 17 39.90 -20.38 -4.53
CA ARG A 17 39.04 -21.29 -3.75
C ARG A 17 38.45 -20.65 -2.50
N ILE A 18 39.26 -19.89 -1.75
CA ILE A 18 38.81 -19.25 -0.51
C ILE A 18 37.82 -18.09 -0.82
N PRO A 19 38.12 -17.15 -1.75
CA PRO A 19 37.16 -16.14 -2.18
C PRO A 19 35.87 -16.73 -2.76
N ALA A 20 35.93 -17.84 -3.50
CA ALA A 20 34.75 -18.46 -4.10
C ALA A 20 33.79 -19.05 -3.05
N ILE A 21 34.33 -19.68 -2.00
CA ILE A 21 33.51 -20.20 -0.89
C ILE A 21 32.91 -19.03 -0.09
N VAL A 22 33.69 -17.97 0.16
CA VAL A 22 33.20 -16.77 0.84
C VAL A 22 32.10 -16.10 0.03
N ALA A 23 32.26 -15.96 -1.28
CA ALA A 23 31.24 -15.39 -2.17
C ALA A 23 29.97 -16.26 -2.24
N PHE A 24 30.12 -17.58 -2.23
CA PHE A 24 29.00 -18.51 -2.21
C PHE A 24 28.19 -18.43 -0.90
N ILE A 25 28.87 -18.40 0.26
CA ILE A 25 28.22 -18.27 1.56
C ILE A 25 27.59 -16.87 1.72
N ALA A 26 28.30 -15.81 1.31
CA ALA A 26 27.75 -14.46 1.31
C ALA A 26 26.53 -14.35 0.39
N GLY A 27 26.55 -15.02 -0.77
CA GLY A 27 25.41 -15.13 -1.67
C GLY A 27 24.21 -15.83 -1.03
N LEU A 28 24.41 -16.96 -0.33
CA LEU A 28 23.35 -17.66 0.41
C LEU A 28 22.74 -16.80 1.52
N VAL A 29 23.57 -16.08 2.28
CA VAL A 29 23.11 -15.16 3.34
C VAL A 29 22.34 -14.00 2.72
N ALA A 30 22.84 -13.40 1.64
CA ALA A 30 22.15 -12.33 0.92
C ALA A 30 20.79 -12.80 0.37
N GLN A 31 20.72 -14.02 -0.18
CA GLN A 31 19.47 -14.62 -0.66
C GLN A 31 18.46 -14.81 0.48
N LEU A 32 18.92 -15.27 1.64
CA LEU A 32 18.09 -15.46 2.83
C LEU A 32 17.56 -14.13 3.36
N VAL A 33 18.43 -13.12 3.48
CA VAL A 33 18.05 -11.76 3.89
C VAL A 33 17.09 -11.14 2.87
N ALA A 34 17.33 -11.30 1.58
CA ALA A 34 16.44 -10.83 0.53
C ALA A 34 15.04 -11.49 0.65
N TRP A 35 14.98 -12.80 0.89
CA TRP A 35 13.72 -13.51 1.10
C TRP A 35 12.96 -12.99 2.32
N PHE A 36 13.65 -12.79 3.45
CA PHE A 36 13.04 -12.18 4.65
C PHE A 36 12.60 -10.74 4.40
N SER A 37 13.36 -9.95 3.63
CA SER A 37 13.01 -8.57 3.31
C SER A 37 11.73 -8.49 2.49
N VAL A 38 11.55 -9.36 1.50
CA VAL A 38 10.34 -9.45 0.68
C VAL A 38 9.15 -9.93 1.51
N PHE A 39 9.39 -10.89 2.41
CA PHE A 39 8.35 -11.40 3.31
C PHE A 39 7.80 -10.30 4.24
N ILE A 40 8.68 -9.53 4.88
CA ILE A 40 8.29 -8.41 5.74
C ILE A 40 7.68 -7.27 4.92
N ALA A 41 8.30 -6.92 3.79
CA ALA A 41 7.81 -5.86 2.92
C ALA A 41 6.41 -6.15 2.38
N ARG A 42 6.07 -7.42 2.12
CA ARG A 42 4.73 -7.83 1.66
C ARG A 42 3.65 -7.56 2.71
N GLY A 43 3.94 -7.81 3.99
CA GLY A 43 3.00 -7.48 5.08
C GLY A 43 2.78 -5.99 5.23
N ILE A 44 3.86 -5.20 5.19
CA ILE A 44 3.80 -3.73 5.26
C ILE A 44 3.07 -3.15 4.05
N ALA A 45 3.35 -3.65 2.84
CA ALA A 45 2.74 -3.20 1.60
C ALA A 45 1.22 -3.45 1.59
N LEU A 46 0.76 -4.60 2.08
CA LEU A 46 -0.68 -4.89 2.20
C LEU A 46 -1.36 -3.94 3.18
N ASN A 47 -0.77 -3.73 4.36
CA ASN A 47 -1.33 -2.80 5.35
C ASN A 47 -1.38 -1.36 4.83
N LEU A 48 -0.32 -0.90 4.15
CA LEU A 48 -0.29 0.42 3.51
C LEU A 48 -1.33 0.53 2.40
N ALA A 49 -1.47 -0.49 1.53
CA ALA A 49 -2.47 -0.49 0.48
C ALA A 49 -3.89 -0.37 1.04
N ILE A 50 -4.19 -1.03 2.16
CA ILE A 50 -5.49 -0.94 2.83
C ILE A 50 -5.72 0.46 3.41
N VAL A 51 -4.72 1.04 4.09
CA VAL A 51 -4.83 2.41 4.62
C VAL A 51 -5.08 3.41 3.48
N VAL A 52 -4.32 3.30 2.38
CA VAL A 52 -4.50 4.16 1.20
C VAL A 52 -5.89 3.98 0.59
N LEU A 53 -6.37 2.74 0.49
CA LEU A 53 -7.72 2.45 -0.02
C LEU A 53 -8.81 3.11 0.84
N VAL A 54 -8.73 2.99 2.17
CA VAL A 54 -9.71 3.59 3.10
C VAL A 54 -9.69 5.11 3.00
N VAL A 55 -8.50 5.72 2.95
CA VAL A 55 -8.35 7.17 2.82
C VAL A 55 -8.89 7.65 1.48
N ALA A 56 -8.56 6.98 0.38
CA ALA A 56 -9.07 7.33 -0.95
C ALA A 56 -10.60 7.26 -1.03
N LEU A 57 -11.21 6.22 -0.46
CA LEU A 57 -12.65 6.08 -0.36
C LEU A 57 -13.28 7.19 0.48
N ALA A 58 -12.70 7.55 1.63
CA ALA A 58 -13.21 8.62 2.48
C ALA A 58 -13.17 10.00 1.78
N VAL A 59 -12.12 10.27 1.01
CA VAL A 59 -12.00 11.48 0.19
C VAL A 59 -13.04 11.50 -0.92
N ALA A 60 -13.23 10.38 -1.63
CA ALA A 60 -14.21 10.27 -2.70
C ALA A 60 -15.65 10.50 -2.21
N ILE A 61 -16.02 9.94 -1.05
CA ILE A 61 -17.33 10.19 -0.43
C ILE A 61 -17.51 11.67 -0.11
N SER A 62 -16.50 12.28 0.50
CA SER A 62 -16.56 13.69 0.90
C SER A 62 -16.73 14.60 -0.32
N ALA A 63 -15.98 14.34 -1.39
CA ALA A 63 -16.13 15.05 -2.66
C ALA A 63 -17.50 14.82 -3.31
N GLY A 64 -18.04 13.59 -3.21
CA GLY A 64 -19.39 13.26 -3.70
C GLY A 64 -20.50 14.05 -3.00
N PHE A 65 -20.44 14.22 -1.68
CA PHE A 65 -21.42 15.03 -0.97
C PHE A 65 -21.39 16.50 -1.41
N TRP A 66 -20.21 17.07 -1.61
CA TRP A 66 -20.06 18.44 -2.10
C TRP A 66 -20.58 18.60 -3.53
N SER A 67 -20.24 17.69 -4.44
CA SER A 67 -20.70 17.77 -5.83
C SER A 67 -22.21 17.57 -5.97
N MET A 68 -22.82 16.73 -5.13
CA MET A 68 -24.29 16.57 -5.10
C MET A 68 -24.97 17.87 -4.63
N LEU A 69 -24.41 18.55 -3.62
CA LEU A 69 -24.96 19.81 -3.12
C LEU A 69 -24.81 20.93 -4.15
N GLU A 70 -23.69 21.01 -4.84
CA GLU A 70 -23.49 21.96 -5.94
C GLU A 70 -24.43 21.68 -7.12
N GLY A 71 -24.65 20.41 -7.46
CA GLY A 71 -25.61 20.02 -8.50
C GLY A 71 -27.04 20.42 -8.14
N ILE A 72 -27.44 20.27 -6.87
CA ILE A 72 -28.76 20.67 -6.39
C ILE A 72 -28.88 22.20 -6.36
N SER A 73 -27.86 22.92 -5.89
CA SER A 73 -27.89 24.39 -5.81
C SER A 73 -27.93 25.06 -7.19
N TYR A 74 -27.42 24.40 -8.22
CA TYR A 74 -27.52 24.87 -9.60
C TYR A 74 -28.97 24.88 -10.14
N VAL A 75 -29.79 23.90 -9.74
CA VAL A 75 -31.17 23.73 -10.24
C VAL A 75 -32.18 24.46 -9.35
N LEU A 76 -31.86 24.68 -8.07
CA LEU A 76 -32.76 25.33 -7.13
C LEU A 76 -32.78 26.86 -7.27
N PRO A 77 -33.95 27.50 -7.08
CA PRO A 77 -34.03 28.95 -6.95
C PRO A 77 -33.15 29.46 -5.79
N PRO A 78 -32.49 30.62 -5.94
CA PRO A 78 -31.52 31.13 -4.97
C PRO A 78 -32.11 31.41 -3.58
N GLU A 79 -33.41 31.71 -3.50
CA GLU A 79 -34.11 31.91 -2.23
C GLU A 79 -34.20 30.62 -1.41
N PHE A 80 -34.30 29.46 -2.06
CA PHE A 80 -34.35 28.18 -1.38
C PHE A 80 -32.98 27.80 -0.79
N SER A 81 -31.89 28.11 -1.51
CA SER A 81 -30.54 27.88 -1.00
C SER A 81 -30.24 28.73 0.25
N LYS A 82 -30.73 29.98 0.30
CA LYS A 82 -30.56 30.86 1.46
C LYS A 82 -31.38 30.36 2.66
N ALA A 83 -32.64 29.97 2.44
CA ALA A 83 -33.49 29.43 3.49
C ALA A 83 -32.91 28.13 4.09
N MET A 84 -32.41 27.23 3.25
CA MET A 84 -31.76 25.99 3.70
C MET A 84 -30.46 26.25 4.47
N GLY A 85 -29.71 27.29 4.10
CA GLY A 85 -28.51 27.73 4.83
C GLY A 85 -28.80 28.26 6.24
N MET A 86 -30.03 28.68 6.55
CA MET A 86 -30.42 29.09 7.91
C MET A 86 -30.75 27.91 8.83
N ILE A 87 -31.15 26.76 8.26
CA ILE A 87 -31.55 25.56 9.00
C ILE A 87 -30.36 24.58 9.11
N THR A 88 -29.54 24.49 8.07
CA THR A 88 -28.48 23.50 7.97
C THR A 88 -27.18 24.08 8.53
N PRO A 89 -26.57 23.47 9.56
CA PRO A 89 -25.33 23.99 10.12
C PRO A 89 -24.17 23.76 9.13
N SER A 90 -23.18 24.65 9.14
CA SER A 90 -22.05 24.63 8.20
C SER A 90 -21.17 23.37 8.30
N ASN A 91 -21.28 22.62 9.41
CA ASN A 91 -20.59 21.35 9.64
C ASN A 91 -21.41 20.12 9.22
N ALA A 92 -22.64 20.27 8.70
CA ALA A 92 -23.48 19.13 8.34
C ALA A 92 -22.83 18.22 7.30
N VAL A 93 -22.23 18.79 6.24
CA VAL A 93 -21.57 18.05 5.15
C VAL A 93 -20.37 17.24 5.67
N PRO A 94 -19.40 17.83 6.40
CA PRO A 94 -18.29 17.05 6.97
C PRO A 94 -18.75 16.04 8.04
N CYS A 95 -19.81 16.31 8.80
CA CYS A 95 -20.35 15.34 9.77
C CYS A 95 -21.02 14.15 9.08
N LEU A 96 -21.75 14.37 8.00
CA LEU A 96 -22.35 13.28 7.22
C LEU A 96 -21.30 12.47 6.47
N SER A 97 -20.30 13.14 5.89
CA SER A 97 -19.21 12.45 5.20
C SER A 97 -18.35 11.61 6.15
N THR A 98 -18.12 12.07 7.38
CA THR A 98 -17.40 11.29 8.41
C THR A 98 -18.17 10.05 8.86
N ILE A 99 -19.49 10.15 9.05
CA ILE A 99 -20.33 8.97 9.36
C ILE A 99 -20.30 7.96 8.22
N ALA A 100 -20.40 8.43 6.97
CA ALA A 100 -20.32 7.57 5.79
C ALA A 100 -18.93 6.93 5.66
N ALA A 101 -17.86 7.70 5.87
CA ALA A 101 -16.48 7.21 5.87
C ALA A 101 -16.26 6.13 6.94
N ALA A 102 -16.82 6.29 8.15
CA ALA A 102 -16.73 5.28 9.21
C ALA A 102 -17.41 3.96 8.82
N LYS A 103 -18.56 4.01 8.12
CA LYS A 103 -19.23 2.82 7.61
C LYS A 103 -18.40 2.11 6.54
N ILE A 104 -17.77 2.86 5.64
CA ILE A 104 -16.90 2.27 4.61
C ILE A 104 -15.62 1.70 5.23
N ALA A 105 -15.03 2.36 6.22
CA ALA A 105 -13.89 1.81 6.96
C ALA A 105 -14.22 0.46 7.60
N ARG A 106 -15.40 0.32 8.21
CA ARG A 106 -15.89 -0.97 8.72
C ARG A 106 -16.04 -2.01 7.60
N TRP A 107 -16.57 -1.62 6.45
CA TRP A 107 -16.72 -2.52 5.31
C TRP A 107 -15.36 -3.00 4.79
N VAL A 108 -14.40 -2.10 4.58
CA VAL A 108 -13.03 -2.46 4.15
C VAL A 108 -12.35 -3.39 5.16
N TRP A 109 -12.55 -3.16 6.46
CA TRP A 109 -12.02 -4.03 7.51
C TRP A 109 -12.54 -5.47 7.40
N ILE A 110 -13.84 -5.65 7.16
CA ILE A 110 -14.44 -6.98 6.95
C ILE A 110 -13.82 -7.68 5.73
N TRP A 111 -13.58 -6.93 4.64
CA TRP A 111 -12.92 -7.45 3.45
C TRP A 111 -11.46 -7.84 3.68
N GLN A 112 -10.70 -7.03 4.40
CA GLN A 112 -9.33 -7.35 4.77
C GLN A 112 -9.28 -8.67 5.55
N VAL A 113 -10.13 -8.81 6.58
CA VAL A 113 -10.17 -10.01 7.41
C VAL A 113 -10.52 -11.25 6.56
N TYR A 114 -11.49 -11.12 5.65
CA TYR A 114 -11.83 -12.18 4.70
C TYR A 114 -10.65 -12.55 3.77
N ALA A 115 -9.96 -11.56 3.22
CA ALA A 115 -8.82 -11.77 2.33
C ALA A 115 -7.64 -12.45 3.04
N ILE A 116 -7.33 -12.06 4.28
CA ILE A 116 -6.27 -12.69 5.08
C ILE A 116 -6.58 -14.16 5.36
N HIS A 117 -7.82 -14.46 5.78
CA HIS A 117 -8.23 -15.84 6.03
C HIS A 117 -8.15 -16.71 4.78
N LYS A 118 -8.53 -16.18 3.61
CA LYS A 118 -8.50 -16.94 2.35
C LYS A 118 -7.09 -17.19 1.81
N VAL A 119 -6.11 -16.36 2.15
CA VAL A 119 -4.70 -16.50 1.72
C VAL A 119 -3.90 -17.43 2.63
N THR A 120 -4.38 -17.66 3.86
CA THR A 120 -3.69 -18.49 4.87
C THR A 120 -4.28 -19.91 4.98
N GLY A 121 -5.45 -20.15 4.37
CA GLY A 121 -6.13 -21.46 4.31
C GLY A 121 -5.85 -22.24 3.04
#